data_AF-A0A068Z2Y2-F1
#
_entry.id   AF-A0A068Z2Y2-F1
#
_cell.length_a   1.000
_cell.length_b   1.000
_cell.length_c   1.000
_cell.angle_alpha   90.00
_cell.angle_beta   90.00
_cell.angle_gamma   90.00
#
_symmetry.space_group_name_H-M   'P 1'
#
loop_
_entity.id
_entity.type
_entity.pdbx_description
1 polymer ?
#
loop_
_entity_poly.entity_id
_entity_poly.type
_entity_poly.pdbx_seq_one_letter_code
_entity_poly.pdbx_strand_id
1 'polypeptide(L)'
;MQCFTSTAAPTQSVFQQPARRDKAAALRFFDKAMKASGVPEKVTMDKSGANKAAMDEINGRGETLIIVRQVKYLNNIVEQDHRAIKRVTRPMLNFKSFRSAKTVLAGIELMHMIRKGQLMIKGCIELSFADQFYALAGKIRPV
;
A
#
# COMPACT_ATOMS: atom_id res chain seq x y z
N MET A 1 -8.71 -3.38 5.23
CA MET A 1 -8.99 -1.99 4.87
C MET A 1 -8.41 -1.73 3.49
N GLN A 2 -9.08 -0.90 2.69
CA GLN A 2 -8.53 -0.35 1.46
C GLN A 2 -8.71 1.17 1.54
N CYS A 3 -7.63 1.93 1.78
CA CYS A 3 -7.68 3.39 1.71
C CYS A 3 -6.37 3.89 1.07
N PHE A 4 -6.48 4.91 0.24
CA PHE A 4 -5.32 5.64 -0.29
C PHE A 4 -5.23 7.00 0.39
N THR A 5 -4.01 7.36 0.82
CA THR A 5 -3.62 8.71 1.20
C THR A 5 -3.14 9.42 -0.07
N SER A 6 -3.83 10.48 -0.51
CA SER A 6 -3.34 11.32 -1.61
C SER A 6 -2.37 12.35 -1.03
N THR A 7 -1.08 12.02 -0.95
CA THR A 7 -0.01 13.01 -0.72
C THR A 7 0.84 13.10 -1.99
N ALA A 8 1.42 14.28 -2.26
CA ALA A 8 2.05 14.68 -3.53
C ALA A 8 3.37 13.96 -3.91
N ALA A 9 3.62 12.75 -3.39
CA ALA A 9 4.77 11.90 -3.68
C ALA A 9 4.26 10.49 -4.09
N PRO A 10 5.08 9.60 -4.69
CA PRO A 10 4.59 8.51 -5.53
C PRO A 10 3.50 7.69 -4.81
N THR A 11 2.40 7.43 -5.51
CA THR A 11 1.22 6.71 -5.01
C THR A 11 1.64 5.40 -4.33
N GLN A 12 1.74 5.40 -3.00
CA GLN A 12 2.05 4.21 -2.21
C GLN A 12 0.74 3.50 -1.85
N SER A 13 0.45 2.39 -2.52
CA SER A 13 -0.65 1.49 -2.14
C SER A 13 -0.25 0.68 -0.92
N VAL A 14 -0.54 1.17 0.29
CA VAL A 14 -0.32 0.39 1.52
C VAL A 14 -1.39 -0.70 1.62
N PHE A 15 -1.05 -1.94 1.23
CA PHE A 15 -1.94 -3.09 1.36
C PHE A 15 -1.71 -3.82 2.68
N GLN A 16 -2.71 -3.77 3.58
CA GLN A 16 -2.70 -4.56 4.81
C GLN A 16 -4.00 -5.34 4.98
N GLN A 17 -3.89 -6.66 5.14
CA GLN A 17 -5.02 -7.52 5.49
C GLN A 17 -5.10 -7.67 7.02
N PRO A 18 -6.07 -7.03 7.70
CA PRO A 18 -6.28 -7.27 9.12
C PRO A 18 -7.06 -8.57 9.34
N ALA A 19 -6.80 -9.24 10.47
CA ALA A 19 -7.53 -10.45 10.89
C ALA A 19 -9.04 -10.19 11.12
N ARG A 20 -9.41 -8.97 11.50
CA ARG A 20 -10.79 -8.49 11.67
C ARG A 20 -10.97 -7.13 11.00
N ARG A 21 -12.14 -6.88 10.41
CA ARG A 21 -12.48 -5.60 9.74
C ARG A 21 -13.30 -4.70 10.68
N ASP A 22 -12.76 -4.45 11.86
CA ASP A 22 -13.38 -3.59 12.87
C ASP A 22 -12.77 -2.18 12.88
N LYS A 23 -13.37 -1.28 13.67
CA LYS A 23 -12.93 0.11 13.83
C LYS A 23 -11.48 0.19 14.37
N ALA A 24 -11.10 -0.69 15.29
CA ALA A 24 -9.75 -0.69 15.86
C ALA A 24 -8.69 -1.05 14.81
N ALA A 25 -8.98 -2.02 13.95
CA ALA A 25 -8.12 -2.36 12.82
C ALA A 25 -8.01 -1.21 11.81
N ALA A 26 -9.11 -0.46 11.60
CA ALA A 26 -9.15 0.73 10.76
C ALA A 26 -8.23 1.84 11.28
N LEU A 27 -8.35 2.18 12.56
CA LEU A 27 -7.53 3.20 13.22
C LEU A 27 -6.04 2.85 13.11
N ARG A 28 -5.67 1.62 13.49
CA ARG A 28 -4.29 1.14 13.38
C ARG A 28 -3.75 1.20 11.95
N PHE A 29 -4.61 0.99 10.96
CA PHE A 29 -4.22 1.10 9.56
C PHE A 29 -3.92 2.55 9.19
N PHE A 30 -4.83 3.48 9.49
CA PHE A 30 -4.64 4.90 9.21
C PHE A 30 -3.43 5.49 9.95
N ASP A 31 -3.28 5.20 11.24
CA ASP A 31 -2.12 5.65 12.04
C ASP A 31 -0.80 5.20 11.42
N LYS A 32 -0.75 3.95 10.98
CA LYS A 32 0.46 3.39 10.35
C LYS A 32 0.73 4.04 8.99
N ALA A 33 -0.31 4.29 8.19
CA ALA A 33 -0.19 4.96 6.91
C ALA A 33 0.29 6.42 7.09
N MET A 34 -0.28 7.16 8.03
CA MET A 34 0.13 8.54 8.32
C MET A 34 1.56 8.62 8.87
N LYS A 35 1.98 7.65 9.69
CA LYS A 35 3.38 7.57 10.15
C LYS A 35 4.38 7.30 9.01
N ALA A 36 3.97 6.59 7.97
CA ALA A 36 4.84 6.24 6.85
C ALA A 36 4.88 7.33 5.77
N SER A 37 3.73 7.96 5.48
CA SER A 37 3.55 8.83 4.30
C SER A 37 3.16 10.26 4.64
N GLY A 38 3.07 10.61 5.93
CA GLY A 38 2.59 11.91 6.41
C GLY A 38 1.07 12.02 6.49
N VAL A 39 0.58 13.13 7.04
CA VAL A 39 -0.87 13.42 7.15
C VAL A 39 -1.39 13.93 5.80
N PRO A 40 -2.36 13.24 5.17
CA PRO A 40 -2.92 13.68 3.90
C PRO A 40 -3.99 14.75 4.09
N GLU A 41 -4.11 15.65 3.11
CA GLU A 41 -5.24 16.60 3.04
C GLU A 41 -6.55 15.87 2.64
N LYS A 42 -6.44 14.83 1.80
CA LYS A 42 -7.58 14.12 1.20
C LYS A 42 -7.35 12.61 1.22
N VAL A 43 -8.37 11.87 1.67
CA VAL A 43 -8.37 10.40 1.70
C VAL A 43 -9.51 9.84 0.88
N THR A 44 -9.22 8.86 0.03
CA THR A 44 -10.24 8.10 -0.69
C THR A 44 -10.40 6.73 -0.05
N MET A 45 -11.65 6.34 0.23
CA MET A 45 -11.97 5.08 0.89
C MET A 45 -13.34 4.51 0.47
N ASP A 46 -13.53 3.22 0.73
CA ASP A 46 -14.80 2.54 0.54
C ASP A 46 -15.88 3.02 1.54
N LYS A 47 -17.14 2.67 1.28
CA LYS A 47 -18.28 3.05 2.12
C LYS A 47 -18.42 2.18 3.39
N SER A 48 -17.33 1.61 3.91
CA SER A 48 -17.44 0.72 5.08
C SER A 48 -17.56 1.49 6.40
N GLY A 49 -18.47 1.02 7.28
CA GLY A 49 -18.79 1.69 8.55
C GLY A 49 -17.59 1.83 9.50
N ALA A 50 -16.76 0.78 9.60
CA ALA A 50 -15.54 0.79 10.43
C ALA A 50 -14.53 1.87 9.99
N ASN A 51 -14.43 2.08 8.69
CA ASN A 51 -13.57 3.04 8.03
C ASN A 51 -14.04 4.47 8.30
N LYS A 52 -15.34 4.72 8.13
CA LYS A 52 -15.94 6.02 8.47
C LYS A 52 -15.75 6.35 9.96
N ALA A 53 -16.08 5.41 10.84
CA ALA A 53 -15.95 5.60 12.29
C ALA A 53 -14.50 5.88 12.74
N ALA A 54 -13.51 5.32 12.03
CA ALA A 54 -12.10 5.61 12.31
C ALA A 54 -11.66 6.97 11.81
N MET A 55 -12.10 7.40 10.62
CA MET A 55 -11.81 8.74 10.11
C MET A 55 -12.48 9.83 10.95
N ASP A 56 -13.71 9.61 11.41
CA ASP A 56 -14.41 10.53 12.30
C ASP A 56 -13.62 10.70 13.62
N GLU A 57 -13.06 9.61 14.15
CA GLU A 57 -12.23 9.65 15.34
C GLU A 57 -10.86 10.34 15.11
N ILE A 58 -10.23 10.12 13.96
CA ILE A 58 -8.97 10.80 13.60
C ILE A 58 -9.20 12.29 13.44
N ASN A 59 -10.26 12.70 12.73
CA ASN A 59 -10.63 14.10 12.57
C ASN A 59 -11.06 14.74 13.90
N GLY A 60 -11.61 13.97 14.85
CA GLY A 60 -11.92 14.45 16.19
C GLY A 60 -10.70 14.63 17.10
N ARG A 61 -9.56 13.99 16.77
CA ARG A 61 -8.30 14.07 17.54
C ARG A 61 -7.29 15.05 16.95
N GLY A 62 -7.35 15.30 15.64
CA GLY A 62 -6.38 16.12 14.90
C GLY A 62 -6.83 17.57 14.75
N GLU A 63 -5.86 18.48 14.59
CA GLU A 63 -6.11 19.89 14.27
C GLU A 63 -6.46 20.10 12.79
N THR A 64 -6.02 19.19 11.91
CA THR A 64 -6.26 19.27 10.46
C THR A 64 -7.39 18.32 10.04
N LEU A 65 -8.45 18.88 9.47
CA LEU A 65 -9.57 18.12 8.91
C LEU A 65 -9.15 17.40 7.62
N ILE A 66 -9.17 16.07 7.66
CA ILE A 66 -8.92 15.24 6.48
C ILE A 66 -10.22 15.08 5.70
N ILE A 67 -10.22 15.52 4.43
CA ILE A 67 -11.39 15.42 3.55
C ILE A 67 -11.55 13.98 3.06
N VAL A 68 -12.65 13.35 3.46
CA VAL A 68 -13.00 11.98 3.04
C VAL A 68 -13.78 11.99 1.72
N ARG A 69 -13.28 11.26 0.73
CA ARG A 69 -13.93 11.06 -0.59
C ARG A 69 -14.36 9.61 -0.76
N GLN A 70 -15.65 9.40 -1.02
CA GLN A 70 -16.25 8.09 -1.30
C GLN A 70 -16.73 8.00 -2.75
N VAL A 71 -15.85 8.29 -3.71
CA VAL A 71 -16.17 8.33 -5.14
C VAL A 71 -15.93 6.95 -5.76
N LYS A 72 -16.96 6.39 -6.43
CA LYS A 72 -16.90 5.05 -7.04
C LYS A 72 -15.72 4.89 -8.01
N TYR A 73 -15.49 5.88 -8.87
CA TYR A 73 -14.39 5.85 -9.83
C TYR A 73 -13.01 5.76 -9.15
N LEU A 74 -12.77 6.56 -8.10
CA LEU A 74 -11.51 6.50 -7.37
C LEU A 74 -11.35 5.16 -6.65
N ASN A 75 -12.44 4.60 -6.11
CA ASN A 75 -12.42 3.25 -5.54
C ASN A 75 -12.10 2.18 -6.60
N ASN A 76 -12.58 2.33 -7.84
CA ASN A 76 -12.24 1.39 -8.92
C ASN A 76 -10.75 1.38 -9.26
N ILE A 77 -10.06 2.54 -9.18
CA ILE A 77 -8.60 2.62 -9.37
C ILE A 77 -7.89 1.84 -8.26
N VAL A 78 -8.31 2.03 -7.00
CA VAL A 78 -7.76 1.29 -5.85
C VAL A 78 -7.98 -0.20 -5.99
N GLU A 79 -9.20 -0.61 -6.37
CA GLU A 79 -9.51 -2.02 -6.64
C GLU A 79 -8.70 -2.60 -7.80
N GLN A 80 -8.34 -1.78 -8.79
CA GLN A 80 -7.48 -2.18 -9.89
C GLN A 80 -6.04 -2.43 -9.45
N ASP A 81 -5.46 -1.59 -8.61
CA ASP A 81 -4.13 -1.81 -8.04
C ASP A 81 -4.08 -3.14 -7.27
N HIS A 82 -5.16 -3.46 -6.54
CA HIS A 82 -5.30 -4.75 -5.86
C HIS A 82 -5.43 -5.95 -6.81
N ARG A 83 -5.85 -5.78 -8.06
CA ARG A 83 -5.96 -6.90 -9.01
C ARG A 83 -4.59 -7.48 -9.33
N ALA A 84 -3.54 -6.66 -9.38
CA ALA A 84 -2.17 -7.14 -9.60
C ALA A 84 -1.72 -8.06 -8.44
N ILE A 85 -1.88 -7.59 -7.20
CA ILE A 85 -1.54 -8.37 -6.00
C ILE A 85 -2.38 -9.64 -5.95
N LYS A 86 -3.71 -9.55 -6.10
CA LYS A 86 -4.60 -10.71 -6.07
C LYS A 86 -4.28 -11.73 -7.16
N ARG A 87 -3.87 -11.29 -8.35
CA ARG A 87 -3.48 -12.20 -9.45
C ARG A 87 -2.26 -13.04 -9.04
N VAL A 88 -1.28 -12.46 -8.36
CA VAL A 88 -0.10 -13.18 -7.88
C VAL A 88 -0.42 -14.08 -6.69
N THR A 89 -1.24 -13.62 -5.74
CA THR A 89 -1.50 -14.36 -4.49
C THR A 89 -2.58 -15.43 -4.60
N ARG A 90 -3.55 -15.32 -5.53
CA ARG A 90 -4.62 -16.31 -5.72
C ARG A 90 -4.13 -17.74 -6.01
N PRO A 91 -3.17 -17.98 -6.92
CA PRO A 91 -2.67 -19.34 -7.16
C PRO A 91 -1.87 -19.91 -5.98
N MET A 92 -1.50 -19.09 -4.99
CA MET A 92 -0.75 -19.53 -3.79
C MET A 92 -1.65 -20.12 -2.69
N LEU A 93 -2.95 -20.34 -2.94
CA LEU A 93 -3.94 -20.89 -2.00
C LEU A 93 -4.06 -20.13 -0.65
N ASN A 94 -3.82 -18.83 -0.68
CA ASN A 94 -3.70 -17.95 0.49
C ASN A 94 -2.50 -18.28 1.39
N PHE A 95 -2.08 -17.30 2.18
CA PHE A 95 -0.94 -17.46 3.07
C PHE A 95 -1.32 -18.23 4.34
N LYS A 96 -0.56 -19.29 4.66
CA LYS A 96 -0.71 -20.05 5.90
C LYS A 96 -0.33 -19.27 7.16
N SER A 97 0.40 -18.14 7.02
CA SER A 97 0.77 -17.27 8.14
C SER A 97 0.85 -15.80 7.73
N PHE A 98 0.59 -14.89 8.68
CA PHE A 98 0.77 -13.45 8.47
C PHE A 98 2.22 -13.05 8.19
N ARG A 99 3.19 -13.78 8.76
CA ARG A 99 4.62 -13.53 8.51
C ARG A 99 4.97 -13.80 7.05
N SER A 100 4.53 -14.94 6.53
CA SER A 100 4.72 -15.31 5.12
C SER A 100 3.99 -14.34 4.19
N ALA A 101 2.76 -13.94 4.52
CA ALA A 101 2.01 -12.94 3.77
C ALA A 101 2.77 -11.62 3.67
N LYS A 102 3.29 -11.12 4.80
CA LYS A 102 4.04 -9.86 4.86
C LYS A 102 5.28 -9.90 3.97
N THR A 103 6.07 -10.98 4.05
CA THR A 103 7.30 -11.12 3.24
C THR A 103 6.99 -11.17 1.74
N VAL A 104 5.98 -11.96 1.33
CA VAL A 104 5.63 -12.09 -0.09
C VAL A 104 5.04 -10.78 -0.63
N LEU A 105 4.15 -10.13 0.11
CA LEU A 105 3.59 -8.84 -0.29
C LEU A 105 4.67 -7.76 -0.43
N ALA A 106 5.64 -7.70 0.48
CA ALA A 106 6.76 -6.77 0.38
C ALA A 106 7.62 -7.04 -0.87
N GLY A 107 7.84 -8.32 -1.23
CA GLY A 107 8.54 -8.67 -2.47
C GLY A 107 7.78 -8.27 -3.74
N ILE A 108 6.45 -8.43 -3.75
CA ILE A 108 5.60 -8.00 -4.86
C ILE A 108 5.63 -6.47 -5.01
N GLU A 109 5.54 -5.74 -3.89
CA GLU A 109 5.62 -4.28 -3.84
C GLU A 109 6.98 -3.78 -4.34
N LEU A 110 8.08 -4.40 -3.89
CA LEU A 110 9.43 -4.08 -4.36
C LEU A 110 9.55 -4.23 -5.88
N MET A 111 9.09 -5.35 -6.44
CA MET A 111 9.08 -5.56 -7.89
C MET A 111 8.22 -4.53 -8.64
N HIS A 112 7.15 -4.06 -8.01
CA HIS A 112 6.29 -3.04 -8.58
C HIS A 112 6.98 -1.66 -8.60
N MET A 113 7.71 -1.32 -7.53
CA MET A 113 8.52 -0.10 -7.45
C MET A 113 9.67 -0.10 -8.47
N ILE A 114 10.34 -1.25 -8.66
CA ILE A 114 11.38 -1.43 -9.70
C ILE A 114 10.79 -1.17 -11.09
N ARG A 115 9.66 -1.81 -11.41
CA ARG A 115 9.00 -1.63 -12.72
C ARG A 115 8.50 -0.21 -12.96
N LYS A 116 8.11 0.51 -11.91
CA LYS A 116 7.66 1.91 -12.00
C LYS A 116 8.83 2.92 -12.00
N GLY A 117 10.09 2.47 -11.87
CA GLY A 117 11.25 3.36 -11.75
C GLY A 117 11.24 4.21 -10.48
N GLN A 118 10.45 3.83 -9.48
CA GLN A 118 10.30 4.59 -8.22
C GLN A 118 11.44 4.30 -7.24
N LEU A 119 12.27 3.30 -7.54
CA LEU A 119 13.51 3.02 -6.81
C LEU A 119 14.65 3.81 -7.44
N MET A 120 15.07 4.86 -6.76
CA MET A 120 16.27 5.63 -7.09
C MET A 120 17.52 4.85 -6.67
N ILE A 121 17.90 3.82 -7.43
CA ILE A 121 19.19 3.15 -7.25
C ILE A 121 20.21 3.87 -8.14
N LYS A 122 21.07 4.70 -7.52
CA LYS A 122 22.16 5.40 -8.22
C LYS A 122 23.02 4.38 -8.99
N GLY A 123 23.18 4.56 -10.30
CA GLY A 123 24.00 3.69 -11.16
C GLY A 123 23.29 2.45 -11.73
N CYS A 124 22.01 2.22 -11.43
CA CYS A 124 21.28 1.04 -11.93
C CYS A 124 20.14 1.38 -12.92
N ILE A 125 20.06 2.63 -13.39
CA ILE A 125 19.00 3.09 -14.30
C ILE A 125 19.08 2.36 -15.66
N GLU A 126 20.27 1.89 -16.05
CA GLU A 126 20.50 1.11 -17.27
C GLU A 126 20.39 -0.41 -17.08
N LEU A 127 20.19 -0.89 -15.85
CA LEU A 127 20.10 -2.32 -15.56
C LEU A 127 18.70 -2.85 -15.86
N SER A 128 18.63 -4.12 -16.29
CA SER A 128 17.35 -4.82 -16.41
C SER A 128 16.64 -4.88 -15.05
N PHE A 129 15.31 -5.01 -15.05
CA PHE A 129 14.56 -5.12 -13.78
C PHE A 129 15.04 -6.27 -12.90
N ALA A 130 15.51 -7.36 -13.51
CA ALA A 130 16.06 -8.49 -12.76
C ALA A 130 17.38 -8.10 -12.09
N ASP A 131 18.25 -7.38 -12.77
CA ASP A 131 19.56 -7.00 -12.23
C ASP A 131 19.44 -5.90 -11.19
N GLN A 132 18.45 -4.99 -11.31
CA GLN A 132 18.09 -4.06 -10.23
C GLN A 132 17.64 -4.81 -8.97
N PHE A 133 16.83 -5.87 -9.10
CA PHE A 133 16.42 -6.69 -7.95
C PHE A 133 17.61 -7.45 -7.34
N TYR A 134 18.46 -8.03 -8.17
CA TYR A 134 19.64 -8.78 -7.75
C TYR A 134 20.71 -7.90 -7.09
N ALA A 135 20.86 -6.65 -7.54
CA ALA A 135 21.68 -5.63 -6.89
C ALA A 135 21.22 -5.35 -5.45
N LEU A 136 19.90 -5.27 -5.21
CA LEU A 136 19.34 -5.11 -3.86
C LEU A 136 19.59 -6.32 -2.96
N ALA A 137 19.70 -7.51 -3.55
CA ALA A 137 20.00 -8.75 -2.84
C ALA A 137 21.51 -8.96 -2.59
N GLY A 138 22.37 -8.01 -3.00
CA GLY A 138 23.83 -8.13 -2.90
C GLY A 138 24.43 -9.20 -3.83
N LYS A 139 23.69 -9.65 -4.84
CA LYS A 139 24.14 -10.66 -5.81
C LYS A 139 24.12 -10.04 -7.20
N ILE A 140 25.18 -9.37 -7.62
CA ILE A 140 25.29 -8.93 -9.03
C ILE A 140 25.43 -10.21 -9.87
N ARG A 141 24.54 -10.44 -10.84
CA ARG A 141 24.82 -11.45 -11.87
C ARG A 141 25.94 -10.90 -12.76
N PRO A 142 27.06 -11.62 -12.93
CA PRO A 142 28.00 -11.24 -13.96
C PRO A 142 27.30 -11.35 -15.31
N VAL A 143 27.44 -10.31 -16.13
CA VAL A 143 26.99 -10.28 -17.53
C VAL A 143 27.85 -11.24 -18.34
#